data_AF-A0AAW7B586-F1
#
_entry.id   AF-A0AAW7B586-F1
#
_cell.length_a   1.000
_cell.length_b   1.000
_cell.length_c   1.000
_cell.angle_alpha   90.00
_cell.angle_beta   90.00
_cell.angle_gamma   90.00
#
_symmetry.space_group_name_H-M   'P 1'
#
loop_
_entity.id
_entity.type
_entity.pdbx_description
1 polymer ?
#
loop_
_entity_poly.entity_id
_entity_poly.type
_entity_poly.pdbx_seq_one_letter_code
_entity_poly.pdbx_strand_id
1 'polypeptide(L)'
;MTEKSHYQKLEILFEALCEDLASLLPASELAEVVEYLDHGEYGIALEDLCFIIEEAKRPITQKIYGLIEQLGILMEMKKDVWKNLEAFIGE
;
A
#
# COMPACT_ATOMS: atom_id res chain seq x y z
N MET A 1 -6.37 -18.45 18.03
CA MET A 1 -6.99 -17.26 17.40
C MET A 1 -5.86 -16.34 17.00
N THR A 2 -5.23 -16.54 15.85
CA THR A 2 -3.92 -15.87 15.60
C THR A 2 -3.73 -15.47 14.13
N GLU A 3 -4.09 -16.30 13.15
CA GLU A 3 -3.87 -15.95 11.74
C GLU A 3 -5.04 -15.18 11.09
N LYS A 4 -6.29 -15.61 11.30
CA LYS A 4 -7.46 -14.93 10.72
C LYS A 4 -7.55 -13.44 11.05
N SER A 5 -7.22 -13.08 12.29
CA SER A 5 -7.25 -11.67 12.73
C SER A 5 -6.15 -10.82 12.09
N HIS A 6 -5.03 -11.44 11.69
CA HIS A 6 -3.92 -10.74 11.07
C HIS A 6 -4.24 -10.42 9.60
N TYR A 7 -4.70 -11.42 8.84
CA TYR A 7 -5.15 -11.23 7.46
C TYR A 7 -6.31 -10.25 7.35
N GLN A 8 -7.31 -10.35 8.24
CA GLN A 8 -8.41 -9.38 8.29
C GLN A 8 -7.92 -7.95 8.49
N LYS A 9 -6.85 -7.75 9.26
CA LYS A 9 -6.30 -6.42 9.48
C LYS A 9 -5.55 -5.91 8.25
N LEU A 10 -4.84 -6.78 7.53
CA LEU A 10 -4.21 -6.43 6.25
C LEU A 10 -5.26 -6.02 5.22
N GLU A 11 -6.32 -6.82 5.06
CA GLU A 11 -7.42 -6.53 4.13
C GLU A 11 -8.07 -5.17 4.38
N ILE A 12 -8.41 -4.87 5.65
CA ILE A 12 -9.00 -3.57 6.02
C ILE A 12 -8.06 -2.41 5.70
N LEU A 13 -6.75 -2.58 5.92
CA LEU A 13 -5.77 -1.54 5.65
C LEU A 13 -5.55 -1.35 4.14
N PHE A 14 -5.52 -2.43 3.37
CA PHE A 14 -5.43 -2.37 1.91
C PHE A 14 -6.69 -1.75 1.29
N GLU A 15 -7.88 -2.12 1.75
CA GLU A 15 -9.14 -1.52 1.31
C GLU A 15 -9.12 0.00 1.51
N ALA A 16 -8.77 0.46 2.72
CA ALA A 16 -8.66 1.89 3.02
C ALA A 16 -7.59 2.60 2.17
N LEU A 17 -6.47 1.94 1.90
CA LEU A 17 -5.39 2.48 1.08
C LEU A 17 -5.80 2.60 -0.39
N CYS A 18 -6.44 1.56 -0.94
CA CYS A 18 -6.96 1.55 -2.31
C CYS A 18 -8.05 2.61 -2.51
N GLU A 19 -8.94 2.80 -1.54
CA GLU A 19 -9.94 3.87 -1.59
C GLU A 19 -9.30 5.26 -1.67
N ASP A 20 -8.30 5.54 -0.82
CA ASP A 20 -7.59 6.82 -0.84
C ASP A 20 -6.84 7.02 -2.17
N LEU A 21 -6.20 5.96 -2.69
CA LEU A 21 -5.42 6.01 -3.92
C LEU A 21 -6.25 6.04 -5.20
N ALA A 22 -7.50 5.56 -5.19
CA ALA A 22 -8.39 5.60 -6.36
C ALA A 22 -8.67 7.04 -6.86
N SER A 23 -8.46 8.04 -6.01
CA SER A 23 -8.53 9.46 -6.37
C SER A 23 -7.25 10.02 -7.01
N LEU A 24 -6.12 9.32 -6.86
CA LEU A 24 -4.78 9.76 -7.26
C LEU A 24 -4.22 8.96 -8.45
N LEU A 25 -4.59 7.69 -8.55
CA LEU A 25 -4.11 6.74 -9.54
C LEU A 25 -5.28 6.19 -10.35
N PRO A 26 -5.15 6.05 -11.68
CA PRO A 26 -6.15 5.38 -12.49
C PRO A 26 -6.26 3.89 -12.11
N ALA A 27 -7.44 3.32 -12.27
CA ALA A 27 -7.68 1.91 -11.98
C ALA A 27 -6.75 0.95 -12.75
N SER A 28 -6.27 1.35 -13.94
CA SER A 28 -5.30 0.58 -14.72
C SER A 28 -3.94 0.43 -14.02
N GLU A 29 -3.52 1.42 -13.23
CA GLU A 29 -2.27 1.35 -12.46
C GLU A 29 -2.43 0.49 -11.20
N LEU A 30 -3.64 0.34 -10.68
CA LEU A 30 -3.91 -0.49 -9.49
C LEU A 30 -4.28 -1.95 -9.82
N ALA A 31 -4.46 -2.28 -11.10
CA ALA A 31 -4.99 -3.59 -11.52
C ALA A 31 -4.12 -4.75 -11.05
N GLU A 32 -2.80 -4.63 -11.19
CA GLU A 32 -1.85 -5.69 -10.80
C GLU A 32 -1.77 -5.83 -9.27
N VAL A 33 -1.82 -4.71 -8.54
CA VAL A 33 -1.90 -4.71 -7.06
C VAL A 33 -3.13 -5.47 -6.58
N VAL A 34 -4.30 -5.27 -7.20
CA VAL A 34 -5.53 -5.99 -6.86
C VAL A 34 -5.39 -7.50 -7.13
N GLU A 35 -4.74 -7.89 -8.21
CA GLU A 35 -4.47 -9.31 -8.52
C GLU A 35 -3.59 -9.95 -7.43
N TYR A 36 -2.53 -9.27 -6.96
CA TYR A 36 -1.73 -9.77 -5.83
C TYR A 36 -2.55 -9.92 -4.55
N LEU A 37 -3.45 -8.99 -4.25
CA LEU A 37 -4.34 -9.08 -3.09
C LEU A 37 -5.28 -10.28 -3.16
N ASP A 38 -5.91 -10.51 -4.32
CA ASP A 38 -6.81 -11.65 -4.55
C ASP A 38 -6.11 -13.01 -4.37
N HIS A 39 -4.80 -13.05 -4.62
CA HIS A 39 -3.95 -14.22 -4.43
C HIS A 39 -3.33 -14.33 -3.03
N GLY A 40 -3.57 -13.36 -2.14
CA GLY A 40 -3.02 -13.29 -0.78
C GLY A 40 -1.53 -12.92 -0.75
N GLU A 41 -1.00 -12.34 -1.83
CA GLU A 41 0.39 -11.93 -1.99
C GLU A 41 0.60 -10.48 -1.49
N TYR A 42 0.17 -10.20 -0.25
CA TYR A 42 0.13 -8.86 0.34
C TYR A 42 1.46 -8.10 0.32
N GLY A 43 2.58 -8.81 0.52
CA GLY A 43 3.91 -8.18 0.50
C GLY A 43 4.26 -7.66 -0.88
N ILE A 44 3.97 -8.45 -1.92
CA ILE A 44 4.20 -8.08 -3.33
C ILE A 44 3.25 -6.93 -3.71
N ALA A 45 1.98 -7.01 -3.28
CA ALA A 45 1.01 -5.95 -3.49
C ALA A 45 1.50 -4.60 -2.94
N LEU A 46 2.10 -4.57 -1.74
CA LEU A 46 2.66 -3.34 -1.18
C LEU A 46 3.92 -2.86 -1.89
N GLU A 47 4.82 -3.77 -2.28
CA GLU A 47 6.03 -3.43 -3.04
C GLU A 47 5.68 -2.76 -4.37
N ASP A 48 4.77 -3.37 -5.13
CA ASP A 48 4.33 -2.86 -6.42
C ASP A 48 3.60 -1.53 -6.29
N LEU A 49 2.74 -1.39 -5.28
CA LEU A 49 2.05 -0.14 -5.00
C LEU A 49 3.02 1.01 -4.67
N CYS A 50 4.07 0.75 -3.88
CA CYS A 50 5.10 1.74 -3.57
C CYS A 50 5.84 2.16 -4.84
N PHE A 51 6.18 1.20 -5.71
CA PHE A 51 6.83 1.45 -6.99
C PHE A 51 5.95 2.31 -7.91
N ILE A 52 4.66 2.00 -8.02
CA ILE A 52 3.69 2.79 -8.82
C ILE A 52 3.63 4.24 -8.34
N ILE A 53 3.54 4.48 -7.02
CA ILE A 53 3.50 5.83 -6.46
C ILE A 53 4.79 6.60 -6.78
N GLU A 54 5.96 5.96 -6.63
CA GLU A 54 7.27 6.55 -6.92
C GLU A 54 7.44 6.90 -8.41
N GLU A 55 7.09 5.97 -9.31
CA GLU A 55 7.16 6.15 -10.77
C GLU A 55 6.20 7.24 -11.26
N ALA A 56 4.97 7.25 -10.74
CA ALA A 56 3.97 8.26 -11.09
C ALA A 56 4.33 9.65 -10.53
N LYS A 57 5.30 9.73 -9.61
CA LYS A 57 5.71 10.95 -8.88
C LYS A 57 4.52 11.69 -8.28
N ARG A 58 3.53 10.94 -7.81
CA ARG A 58 2.28 11.50 -7.30
C ARG A 58 2.47 11.93 -5.85
N PRO A 59 2.11 13.18 -5.51
CA PRO A 59 2.10 13.57 -4.11
C PRO A 59 1.06 12.73 -3.36
N ILE A 60 1.47 12.15 -2.24
CA ILE A 60 0.62 11.41 -1.32
C ILE A 60 0.38 12.23 -0.06
N THR A 61 -0.69 11.92 0.66
CA THR A 61 -0.95 12.56 1.95
C THR A 61 -0.22 11.83 3.07
N GLN A 62 -0.06 12.50 4.23
CA GLN A 62 0.45 11.86 5.44
C GLN A 62 -0.40 10.64 5.86
N LYS A 63 -1.71 10.66 5.57
CA LYS A 63 -2.62 9.53 5.84
C LYS A 63 -2.23 8.31 5.00
N ILE A 64 -2.03 8.49 3.69
CA ILE A 64 -1.63 7.41 2.76
C ILE A 64 -0.28 6.83 3.18
N TYR A 65 0.71 7.69 3.46
CA TYR A 65 2.02 7.23 3.94
C TYR A 65 1.90 6.41 5.24
N GLY A 66 1.06 6.86 6.18
CA GLY A 66 0.81 6.16 7.43
C GLY A 66 0.12 4.80 7.27
N LEU A 67 -0.73 4.63 6.25
CA LEU A 67 -1.33 3.33 5.91
C LEU A 67 -0.28 2.37 5.34
N ILE A 68 0.55 2.86 4.42
CA ILE A 68 1.66 2.09 3.82
C ILE A 68 2.64 1.64 4.91
N GLU A 69 3.03 2.54 5.81
CA GLU A 69 3.93 2.21 6.92
C GLU A 69 3.31 1.16 7.85
N GLN A 70 2.02 1.27 8.18
CA GLN A 70 1.33 0.28 9.01
C GLN A 70 1.27 -1.09 8.36
N LEU A 71 0.97 -1.16 7.05
CA LEU A 71 0.99 -2.40 6.28
C LEU A 71 2.38 -3.04 6.30
N GLY A 72 3.42 -2.27 5.98
CA GLY A 72 4.79 -2.75 5.97
C GLY A 72 5.28 -3.25 7.32
N ILE A 73 4.96 -2.54 8.41
CA ILE A 73 5.26 -2.98 9.78
C ILE A 73 4.51 -4.28 10.12
N LEU A 74 3.22 -4.37 9.77
CA LEU A 74 2.40 -5.54 10.07
C LEU A 74 2.91 -6.79 9.36
N MET A 75 3.45 -6.64 8.15
CA MET A 75 4.06 -7.70 7.35
C MET A 75 5.56 -7.92 7.62
N GLU A 76 6.14 -7.24 8.61
CA GLU A 76 7.57 -7.31 8.94
C GLU A 76 8.50 -6.99 7.75
N MET A 77 8.04 -6.15 6.84
CA MET A 77 8.80 -5.73 5.66
C MET A 77 9.90 -4.73 6.03
N LYS A 78 10.94 -4.66 5.19
CA LYS A 78 12.01 -3.67 5.39
C LYS A 78 11.48 -2.27 5.10
N LYS A 79 11.75 -1.31 6.00
CA LYS A 79 11.37 0.10 5.81
C LYS A 79 11.84 0.69 4.47
N ASP A 80 12.93 0.17 3.90
CA ASP A 80 13.44 0.56 2.58
C ASP A 80 12.42 0.42 1.44
N VAL A 81 11.38 -0.41 1.60
CA VAL A 81 10.30 -0.58 0.62
C VAL A 81 9.48 0.71 0.45
N TRP A 82 9.20 1.45 1.54
CA TRP A 82 8.36 2.65 1.48
C TRP A 82 9.04 3.94 1.94
N LYS A 83 10.28 3.89 2.48
CA LYS A 83 10.96 5.09 2.99
C LYS A 83 11.08 6.21 1.96
N ASN A 84 11.24 5.86 0.67
CA ASN A 84 11.42 6.86 -0.39
C ASN A 84 10.14 7.68 -0.59
N LEU A 85 8.99 7.13 -0.20
CA LEU A 85 7.70 7.81 -0.27
C LEU A 85 7.61 9.02 0.67
N GLU A 86 8.48 9.14 1.69
CA GLU A 86 8.58 10.34 2.53
C GLU A 86 8.83 11.61 1.69
N ALA A 87 9.53 11.49 0.56
CA ALA A 87 9.82 12.60 -0.34
C ALA A 87 8.59 13.06 -1.17
N PHE A 88 7.51 12.28 -1.19
CA PHE A 88 6.30 12.56 -1.94
C PHE A 88 5.14 12.99 -1.05
N ILE A 89 5.35 13.13 0.26
CA ILE A 89 4.32 13.63 1.18
C ILE A 89 4.07 15.12 0.86
N GLY A 90 2.88 15.42 0.34
CA GLY A 90 2.41 16.77 0.03
C GLY A 90 1.53 17.35 1.14
N GLU A 91 1.37 18.68 1.13
CA GLU A 91 0.44 19.44 2.01
C GLU A 91 -1.04 19.16 1.72
#